data_AF-A0A0Q6DHB0-F1
#
_entry.id   AF-A0A0Q6DHB0-F1
#
_cell.length_a   1.000
_cell.length_b   1.000
_cell.length_c   1.000
_cell.angle_alpha   90.00
_cell.angle_beta   90.00
_cell.angle_gamma   90.00
#
_symmetry.space_group_name_H-M   'P 1'
#
loop_
_entity.id
_entity.type
_entity.pdbx_description
1 polymer ?
#
loop_
_entity_poly.entity_id
_entity_poly.type
_entity_poly.pdbx_seq_one_letter_code
_entity_poly.pdbx_strand_id
1 'polypeptide(L)' 'MARFYLLALQPTLFGDVSLVRNWGRIGTKGQAKVETFADGAEAKAALGRIERAKRRRGYVEPGA' A
#
# COMPACT_ATOMS: atom_id res chain seq x y z
N MET A 1 0.06 18.32 -11.22
CA MET A 1 0.45 18.13 -9.80
C MET A 1 0.70 16.66 -9.54
N ALA A 2 1.94 16.26 -9.27
CA ALA A 2 2.31 14.85 -9.13
C ALA A 2 1.90 14.26 -7.76
N ARG A 3 1.42 13.02 -7.74
CA ARG A 3 0.98 12.29 -6.54
C ARG A 3 1.70 10.97 -6.47
N PHE A 4 1.88 10.45 -5.26
CA PHE A 4 2.42 9.12 -5.02
C PHE A 4 1.42 8.24 -4.28
N TYR A 5 1.58 6.92 -4.45
CA TYR A 5 0.86 5.92 -3.68
C TYR A 5 1.81 4.74 -3.45
N LEU A 6 2.10 4.45 -2.18
CA LEU A 6 2.97 3.36 -1.74
C LEU A 6 2.13 2.31 -1.02
N LEU A 7 2.39 1.05 -1.35
CA LEU A 7 1.83 -0.13 -0.70
C LEU A 7 2.98 -0.98 -0.19
N ALA A 8 2.95 -1.39 1.08
CA ALA A 8 3.94 -2.28 1.65
C ALA A 8 3.29 -3.28 2.62
N LEU A 9 3.71 -4.53 2.57
CA LEU A 9 3.40 -5.52 3.61
C LEU A 9 4.55 -5.55 4.61
N GLN A 10 4.21 -5.48 5.89
CA GLN A 10 5.19 -5.54 6.98
C GLN A 10 4.75 -6.61 7.97
N PRO A 11 5.60 -7.61 8.28
CA PRO A 11 5.32 -8.52 9.38
C PRO A 11 5.33 -7.76 10.71
N THR A 12 4.47 -8.17 11.62
CA THR A 12 4.42 -7.64 13.00
C THR A 12 5.16 -8.57 13.96
N LEU A 13 5.42 -8.10 15.18
CA LEU A 13 6.05 -8.93 16.23
C LEU A 13 5.14 -10.07 16.73
N PHE A 14 3.84 -10.04 16.42
CA PHE A 14 2.85 -10.97 16.94
C PHE A 14 2.44 -12.05 15.93
N GLY A 15 3.13 -12.14 14.80
CA GLY A 15 2.83 -13.10 13.73
C GLY A 15 1.81 -12.61 12.70
N ASP A 16 1.12 -11.50 12.98
CA ASP A 16 0.23 -10.82 12.02
C ASP A 16 1.02 -10.08 10.94
N VAL A 17 0.35 -9.68 9.86
CA VAL A 17 0.91 -8.86 8.77
C VAL A 17 0.12 -7.57 8.61
N SER A 18 0.82 -6.43 8.60
CA SER A 18 0.24 -5.12 8.34
C SER A 18 0.43 -4.68 6.89
N LEU A 19 -0.65 -4.28 6.23
CA LEU A 19 -0.62 -3.51 4.99
C LEU A 19 -0.52 -2.02 5.31
N VAL A 20 0.64 -1.44 5.01
CA VAL A 20 0.90 -0.01 5.12
C VAL A 20 0.62 0.67 3.78
N ARG A 21 -0.18 1.73 3.84
CA ARG A 21 -0.54 2.56 2.68
C ARG A 21 -0.09 3.98 2.94
N ASN A 22 0.76 4.53 2.08
CA ASN A 22 1.14 5.94 2.12
C ASN A 22 0.77 6.64 0.83
N TRP A 23 0.19 7.83 0.89
CA TRP A 23 -0.20 8.58 -0.30
C TRP A 23 -0.14 10.08 -0.08
N GLY A 24 0.08 10.83 -1.14
CA GLY A 24 0.20 12.27 -1.02
C GLY A 24 0.54 12.96 -2.32
N ARG A 25 0.83 14.25 -2.20
CA ARG A 25 1.48 15.04 -3.24
C ARG A 25 2.99 14.84 -3.10
N ILE A 26 3.71 14.73 -4.20
CA ILE A 26 5.17 14.62 -4.16
C ILE A 26 5.75 15.89 -3.51
N GLY A 27 6.73 15.72 -2.63
CA GLY A 27 7.33 16.80 -1.84
C GLY A 27 6.61 17.12 -0.52
N THR A 28 5.60 16.33 -0.11
CA THR A 28 4.94 16.48 1.20
C THR A 28 5.01 15.18 2.01
N LYS A 29 4.72 15.26 3.31
CA LYS A 29 4.61 14.07 4.18
C LYS A 29 3.50 13.09 3.75
N GLY A 30 2.47 13.57 3.05
CA GLY A 30 1.30 12.76 2.69
C GLY A 30 0.47 12.31 3.89
N GLN A 31 -0.22 11.19 3.71
CA GLN A 31 -1.05 10.51 4.70
C GLN A 31 -0.69 9.02 4.72
N ALA A 32 -0.90 8.39 5.87
CA ALA A 32 -0.66 6.97 6.08
C ALA A 32 -1.92 6.27 6.61
N LYS A 33 -2.10 5.01 6.24
CA LYS A 33 -3.07 4.10 6.88
C LYS A 33 -2.47 2.71 6.98
N VAL A 34 -2.58 2.13 8.16
CA VAL A 34 -2.18 0.76 8.46
C VAL A 34 -3.44 -0.08 8.64
N GLU A 35 -3.42 -1.30 8.12
CA GLU A 35 -4.47 -2.29 8.28
C GLU A 35 -3.78 -3.63 8.58
N THR A 36 -4.14 -4.29 9.68
CA THR A 36 -3.48 -5.52 10.13
C THR A 36 -4.38 -6.72 9.87
N PHE A 37 -3.75 -7.80 9.40
CA PHE A 37 -4.38 -9.06 9.07
C PHE A 37 -3.68 -10.18 9.82
N ALA A 38 -4.43 -11.15 10.31
CA ALA A 38 -3.86 -12.32 10.99
C ALA A 38 -3.12 -13.24 10.01
N ASP A 39 -3.49 -13.21 8.72
CA ASP A 39 -2.90 -14.04 7.68
C ASP A 39 -2.24 -13.20 6.58
N GLY A 40 -1.04 -13.59 6.18
CA GLY A 40 -0.31 -13.01 5.08
C GLY A 40 -0.99 -13.20 3.73
N ALA A 41 -1.78 -14.26 3.53
CA ALA A 41 -2.52 -14.44 2.27
C ALA A 41 -3.66 -13.41 2.15
N GLU A 42 -4.39 -13.16 3.23
CA GLU A 42 -5.39 -12.08 3.29
C GLU A 42 -4.76 -10.70 3.02
N ALA A 43 -3.63 -10.42 3.64
CA ALA A 43 -2.91 -9.16 3.45
C ALA A 43 -2.45 -8.97 1.98
N LYS A 44 -1.92 -10.03 1.34
CA LYS A 44 -1.55 -10.03 -0.08
C LYS A 44 -2.76 -9.83 -1.00
N ALA A 45 -3.88 -10.48 -0.69
CA ALA A 45 -5.12 -10.29 -1.44
C ALA A 45 -5.64 -8.85 -1.33
N ALA A 46 -5.59 -8.26 -0.14
CA ALA A 46 -5.93 -6.85 0.08
C ALA A 46 -5.00 -5.90 -0.71
N LEU A 47 -3.68 -6.13 -0.66
CA LEU A 47 -2.70 -5.37 -1.44
C LEU A 47 -3.03 -5.41 -2.93
N GLY A 48 -3.20 -6.61 -3.51
CA GLY A 48 -3.46 -6.77 -4.94
C GLY A 48 -4.78 -6.11 -5.40
N ARG A 49 -5.82 -6.12 -4.54
CA ARG A 49 -7.08 -5.40 -4.82
C ARG A 49 -6.85 -3.89 -4.92
N ILE A 50 -6.10 -3.31 -3.98
CA ILE A 50 -5.82 -1.87 -3.97
C ILE A 50 -4.89 -1.50 -5.12
N GLU A 51 -3.84 -2.28 -5.35
CA GLU A 51 -2.89 -2.09 -6.43
C GLU A 51 -3.60 -2.03 -7.79
N ARG A 52 -4.43 -3.04 -8.13
CA ARG A 52 -5.22 -3.03 -9.37
C ARG A 52 -6.15 -1.83 -9.48
N ALA A 53 -6.75 -1.38 -8.37
CA ALA A 53 -7.58 -0.18 -8.36
C ALA A 53 -6.75 1.11 -8.62
N LYS A 54 -5.52 1.19 -8.11
CA LYS A 54 -4.63 2.34 -8.34
C LYS A 54 -3.98 2.31 -9.72
N ARG A 55 -3.63 1.14 -10.25
CA ARG A 55 -3.17 0.98 -11.64
C ARG A 55 -4.21 1.45 -12.64
N ARG A 56 -5.50 1.09 -12.44
CA ARG A 56 -6.62 1.64 -13.25
C ARG A 56 -6.78 3.15 -13.15
N ARG A 57 -6.24 3.79 -12.11
CA ARG A 57 -6.21 5.25 -11.94
C ARG A 57 -4.95 5.90 -12.54
N GLY A 58 -4.10 5.13 -13.21
CA GLY A 58 -2.88 5.61 -13.86
C GLY A 58 -1.65 5.65 -12.95
N TYR A 59 -1.68 5.01 -11.78
CA TYR A 59 -0.45 4.78 -11.01
C TYR A 59 0.36 3.65 -11.65
N VAL A 60 1.67 3.84 -11.76
CA VAL A 60 2.62 2.86 -12.29
C VAL A 60 3.69 2.58 -11.25
N GLU A 61 4.32 1.41 -11.34
CA GLU A 61 5.51 1.14 -10.55
C GLU A 61 6.67 2.01 -11.04
N PRO A 62 7.50 2.54 -10.14
CA PRO A 62 8.70 3.26 -10.55
C PRO A 62 9.62 2.34 -11.36
N GLY A 63 9.89 2.69 -12.62
CA GLY A 63 10.77 1.93 -13.51
C GLY A 63 10.11 0.79 -14.29
N ALA A 64 8.77 0.67 -14.23
CA ALA A 64 7.99 -0.19 -15.13
C ALA A 64 7.70 0.47 -16.48
#